data_AF-A0A7Y4NRF5-F1
#
_entry.id   AF-A0A7Y4NRF5-F1
#
_cell.length_a   1.000
_cell.length_b   1.000
_cell.length_c   1.000
_cell.angle_alpha   90.00
_cell.angle_beta   90.00
_cell.angle_gamma   90.00
#
_symmetry.space_group_name_H-M   'P 1'
#
loop_
_entity.id
_entity.type
_entity.pdbx_description
1 polymer ?
#
loop_
_entity_poly.entity_id
_entity_poly.type
_entity_poly.pdbx_seq_one_letter_code
_entity_poly.pdbx_strand_id
1 'polypeptide(L)'
;MAINRTLRERGEAPFPSCLVFGQVPSLAYRFALVPGLADPHGLQPVVFIDDHSEKEVLPVASNLDRFFDAYARSIESFTVGGTPSPDAWDDMDFPRFEPERVAEDTALVEMMREGRFDGLVTRDAESQRWMRQVLGL
;
A
#
# COMPACT_ATOMS: atom_id res chain seq x y z
N MET A 1 -0.59 -16.67 -11.39
CA MET A 1 -0.81 -15.72 -12.51
C MET A 1 -2.28 -15.51 -12.92
N ALA A 2 -3.25 -16.36 -12.51
CA ALA A 2 -4.67 -16.16 -12.86
C ALA A 2 -5.29 -14.89 -12.23
N ILE A 3 -4.92 -14.54 -10.99
CA ILE A 3 -5.56 -13.44 -10.24
C ILE A 3 -5.41 -12.07 -10.91
N ASN A 4 -4.21 -11.71 -11.38
CA ASN A 4 -3.99 -10.42 -12.06
C ASN A 4 -4.76 -10.32 -13.37
N ARG A 5 -4.86 -11.42 -14.10
CA ARG A 5 -5.66 -11.47 -15.33
C ARG A 5 -7.14 -11.22 -14.98
N THR A 6 -7.69 -11.98 -14.04
CA THR A 6 -9.08 -11.84 -13.60
C THR A 6 -9.39 -10.44 -13.08
N LEU A 7 -8.52 -9.85 -12.25
CA LEU A 7 -8.72 -8.51 -11.71
C LEU A 7 -8.68 -7.43 -12.81
N ARG A 8 -7.80 -7.57 -13.81
CA ARG A 8 -7.77 -6.66 -14.96
C ARG A 8 -8.99 -6.82 -15.87
N GLU A 9 -9.46 -8.06 -16.07
CA GLU A 9 -10.66 -8.35 -16.86
C GLU A 9 -11.94 -7.76 -16.26
N ARG A 10 -11.97 -7.52 -14.93
CA ARG A 10 -13.07 -6.77 -14.29
C ARG A 10 -13.14 -5.31 -14.75
N GLY A 11 -12.04 -4.73 -15.23
CA GLY A 11 -11.98 -3.36 -15.73
C GLY A 11 -12.15 -2.27 -14.68
N GLU A 12 -12.29 -2.63 -13.40
CA GLU A 12 -12.52 -1.68 -12.30
C GLU A 12 -11.19 -1.11 -11.78
N ALA A 13 -11.12 0.21 -11.64
CA ALA A 13 -9.99 0.85 -10.97
C ALA A 13 -9.84 0.33 -9.52
N PRO A 14 -8.59 0.15 -9.02
CA PRO A 14 -7.31 0.48 -9.66
C PRO A 14 -6.70 -0.64 -10.55
N PHE A 15 -7.36 -1.81 -10.66
CA PHE A 15 -6.73 -3.05 -11.13
C PHE A 15 -6.13 -3.03 -12.55
N PRO A 16 -6.70 -2.32 -13.55
CA PRO A 16 -6.08 -2.20 -14.87
C PRO A 16 -4.65 -1.65 -14.85
N SER A 17 -4.35 -0.78 -13.88
CA SER A 17 -3.05 -0.11 -13.74
C SER A 17 -2.09 -0.86 -12.82
N CYS A 18 -2.51 -1.97 -12.22
CA CYS A 18 -1.82 -2.63 -11.13
C CYS A 18 -1.33 -4.04 -11.48
N LEU A 19 -0.32 -4.51 -10.74
CA LEU A 19 0.10 -5.90 -10.68
C LEU A 19 0.12 -6.35 -9.21
N VAL A 20 -0.94 -7.05 -8.79
CA VAL A 20 -1.10 -7.61 -7.44
C VAL A 20 -0.08 -8.72 -7.20
N PHE A 21 0.65 -8.63 -6.08
CA PHE A 21 1.64 -9.64 -5.68
C PHE A 21 1.43 -10.16 -4.26
N GLY A 22 0.74 -9.40 -3.40
CA GLY A 22 0.43 -9.78 -2.02
C GLY A 22 -1.06 -9.66 -1.73
N GLN A 23 -1.55 -10.51 -0.85
CA GLN A 23 -2.91 -10.44 -0.31
C GLN A 23 -2.89 -10.95 1.13
N VAL A 24 -3.62 -10.29 2.01
CA VAL A 24 -3.90 -10.83 3.35
C VAL A 24 -5.08 -11.81 3.21
N PRO A 25 -4.91 -13.10 3.54
CA PRO A 25 -6.02 -14.05 3.54
C PRO A 25 -7.17 -13.55 4.42
N SER A 26 -8.41 -13.93 4.11
CA SER A 26 -9.65 -13.48 4.80
C SER A 26 -10.01 -11.98 4.67
N LEU A 27 -9.07 -11.10 4.34
CA LEU A 27 -9.30 -9.68 4.11
C LEU A 27 -9.29 -9.37 2.60
N ALA A 28 -10.03 -8.33 2.20
CA ALA A 28 -10.03 -7.85 0.83
C ALA A 28 -8.77 -7.01 0.49
N TYR A 29 -7.75 -7.08 1.34
CA TYR A 29 -6.53 -6.27 1.30
C TYR A 29 -5.49 -6.84 0.37
N ARG A 30 -4.94 -6.00 -0.51
CA ARG A 30 -3.97 -6.39 -1.52
C ARG A 30 -2.82 -5.42 -1.61
N PHE A 31 -1.65 -5.94 -1.94
CA PHE A 31 -0.49 -5.15 -2.32
C PHE A 31 -0.23 -5.32 -3.81
N ALA A 32 -0.03 -4.21 -4.49
CA ALA A 32 0.19 -4.20 -5.92
C ALA A 32 1.29 -3.23 -6.34
N LEU A 33 2.02 -3.60 -7.38
CA LEU A 33 2.91 -2.70 -8.10
C LEU A 33 2.11 -1.84 -9.06
N VAL A 34 2.61 -0.64 -9.38
CA VAL A 34 2.06 0.25 -10.40
C VAL A 34 3.09 0.41 -11.55
N PRO A 35 3.08 -0.50 -12.55
CA PRO A 35 4.07 -0.49 -13.63
C PRO A 35 4.15 0.84 -14.40
N GLY A 36 3.01 1.53 -14.55
CA GLY A 36 2.94 2.83 -15.25
C GLY A 36 3.69 3.97 -14.54
N LEU A 37 4.09 3.77 -13.28
CA LEU A 37 4.85 4.75 -12.49
C LEU A 37 6.30 4.31 -12.24
N ALA A 38 6.82 3.36 -13.02
CA ALA A 38 8.21 2.92 -12.89
C ALA A 38 9.19 4.09 -13.07
N ASP A 39 10.29 4.07 -12.32
CA ASP A 39 11.41 4.99 -12.51
C ASP A 39 12.28 4.60 -13.74
N PRO A 40 13.31 5.39 -14.11
CA PRO A 40 14.20 5.06 -15.22
C PRO A 40 14.98 3.73 -15.07
N HIS A 41 15.06 3.18 -13.86
CA HIS A 41 15.67 1.89 -13.56
C HIS A 41 14.66 0.73 -13.57
N GLY A 42 13.37 1.03 -13.78
CA GLY A 42 12.29 0.06 -13.80
C GLY A 42 11.72 -0.28 -12.42
N LEU A 43 12.10 0.45 -11.37
CA LEU A 43 11.56 0.27 -10.02
C LEU A 43 10.14 0.83 -9.95
N GLN A 44 9.19 0.00 -9.52
CA GLN A 44 7.76 0.30 -9.53
C GLN A 44 7.26 0.54 -8.11
N PRO A 45 6.50 1.62 -7.87
CA PRO A 45 5.94 1.87 -6.55
C PRO A 45 4.88 0.83 -6.19
N VAL A 46 4.71 0.64 -4.89
CA VAL A 46 3.75 -0.27 -4.28
C VAL A 46 2.58 0.51 -3.72
N VAL A 47 1.37 0.02 -3.98
CA VAL A 47 0.14 0.50 -3.38
C VAL A 47 -0.52 -0.59 -2.55
N PHE A 48 -1.14 -0.17 -1.46
CA PHE A 48 -2.14 -0.93 -0.73
C PHE A 48 -3.52 -0.69 -1.35
N ILE A 49 -4.33 -1.73 -1.44
CA ILE A 49 -5.69 -1.71 -1.98
C ILE A 49 -6.60 -2.43 -0.99
N ASP A 50 -7.56 -1.71 -0.41
CA ASP A 50 -8.72 -2.28 0.26
C ASP A 50 -9.89 -2.37 -0.72
N ASP A 51 -10.44 -3.58 -0.90
CA ASP A 51 -11.51 -3.88 -1.86
C ASP A 51 -12.81 -4.36 -1.15
N HIS A 52 -13.01 -4.03 0.12
CA HIS A 52 -14.16 -4.53 0.89
C HIS A 52 -15.47 -3.77 0.62
N SER A 53 -15.49 -2.44 0.71
CA SER A 53 -16.73 -1.65 0.62
C SER A 53 -16.55 -0.37 -0.20
N GLU A 54 -15.69 0.53 0.26
CA GLU A 54 -15.19 1.66 -0.52
C GLU A 54 -13.76 1.36 -0.87
N LYS A 55 -13.42 1.37 -2.17
CA LYS A 55 -12.07 1.04 -2.60
C LYS A 55 -11.10 2.10 -2.09
N GLU A 56 -10.27 1.72 -1.13
CA GLU A 56 -9.18 2.55 -0.63
C GLU A 56 -7.89 2.17 -1.35
N VAL A 57 -7.17 3.15 -1.87
CA VAL A 57 -5.89 2.95 -2.52
C VAL A 57 -4.88 3.93 -1.95
N LEU A 58 -3.85 3.39 -1.30
CA LEU A 58 -2.80 4.16 -0.63
C LEU A 58 -1.42 3.81 -1.20
N PRO A 59 -0.58 4.79 -1.56
CA PRO A 59 0.83 4.55 -1.88
C PRO A 59 1.59 4.16 -0.61
N VAL A 60 2.33 3.04 -0.61
CA VAL A 60 2.98 2.52 0.61
C VAL A 60 4.48 2.35 0.52
N ALA A 61 5.04 2.29 -0.70
CA ALA A 61 6.49 2.28 -0.90
C ALA A 61 6.85 2.74 -2.31
N SER A 62 8.03 3.33 -2.47
CA SER A 62 8.57 3.75 -3.77
C SER A 62 8.99 2.57 -4.64
N ASN A 63 9.28 1.41 -4.02
CA ASN A 63 9.60 0.17 -4.69
C ASN A 63 9.38 -1.04 -3.78
N LEU A 64 9.55 -2.25 -4.34
CA LEU A 64 9.32 -3.51 -3.64
C LEU A 64 10.30 -3.77 -2.48
N ASP A 65 11.56 -3.35 -2.61
CA ASP A 65 12.57 -3.53 -1.56
C ASP A 65 12.22 -2.67 -0.34
N ARG A 66 11.83 -1.41 -0.57
CA ARG A 66 11.34 -0.50 0.48
C ARG A 66 10.08 -1.02 1.14
N PHE A 67 9.16 -1.59 0.36
CA PHE A 67 7.96 -2.23 0.90
C PHE A 67 8.33 -3.38 1.84
N PHE A 68 9.19 -4.30 1.44
CA PHE A 68 9.55 -5.44 2.28
C PHE A 68 10.32 -5.02 3.53
N ASP A 69 11.20 -4.03 3.45
CA ASP A 69 11.90 -3.48 4.61
C ASP A 69 10.90 -2.89 5.62
N ALA A 70 9.99 -2.03 5.17
CA ALA A 70 8.97 -1.41 6.02
C ALA A 70 7.99 -2.44 6.61
N TYR A 71 7.58 -3.42 5.81
CA TYR A 71 6.67 -4.48 6.24
C TYR A 71 7.33 -5.43 7.25
N ALA A 72 8.59 -5.80 7.05
CA ALA A 72 9.35 -6.60 8.01
C ALA A 72 9.45 -5.86 9.36
N ARG A 73 9.78 -4.57 9.34
CA ARG A 73 9.83 -3.72 10.54
C ARG A 73 8.49 -3.62 11.26
N SER A 74 7.37 -3.61 10.52
CA SER A 74 6.02 -3.65 11.10
C SER A 74 5.78 -4.93 11.87
N ILE A 75 6.05 -6.08 11.24
CA ILE A 75 5.93 -7.40 11.87
C ILE A 75 6.82 -7.48 13.11
N GLU A 76 8.07 -7.05 13.01
CA GLU A 76 9.01 -7.06 14.13
C GLU A 76 8.50 -6.20 15.29
N SER A 77 7.97 -5.01 15.02
CA SER A 77 7.41 -4.11 16.04
C SER A 77 6.22 -4.74 16.77
N PHE A 78 5.41 -5.52 16.06
CA PHE A 78 4.26 -6.23 16.61
C PHE A 78 4.66 -7.30 17.63
N THR A 79 5.82 -7.94 17.43
CA THR A 79 6.32 -8.98 18.34
C THR A 79 6.92 -8.45 19.65
N VAL A 80 7.21 -7.15 19.74
CA VAL A 80 7.90 -6.53 20.89
C VAL A 80 6.93 -6.19 22.05
N GLY A 81 5.61 -6.30 21.85
CA GLY A 81 4.58 -5.87 22.82
C GLY A 81 4.04 -6.91 23.82
N GLY A 82 4.39 -8.19 23.72
CA GLY A 82 3.87 -9.27 24.57
C GLY A 82 3.58 -10.56 23.79
N THR A 83 3.06 -11.60 24.46
CA THR A 83 2.68 -12.86 23.80
C THR A 83 1.58 -12.57 22.76
N PRO A 84 1.82 -12.78 21.46
CA PRO A 84 0.82 -12.49 20.44
C PRO A 84 -0.42 -13.34 20.69
N SER A 85 -1.60 -12.71 20.78
CA SER A 85 -2.85 -13.44 20.59
C SER A 85 -2.83 -14.05 19.17
N PRO A 86 -3.38 -15.25 18.93
CA PRO A 86 -3.57 -15.77 17.58
C PRO A 86 -4.30 -14.76 16.66
N ASP A 87 -5.18 -13.95 17.24
CA ASP A 87 -5.98 -12.93 16.55
C ASP A 87 -5.23 -11.61 16.37
N ALA A 88 -4.07 -11.44 17.00
CA ALA A 88 -3.30 -10.20 16.91
C ALA A 88 -2.80 -9.94 15.47
N TRP A 89 -2.70 -10.99 14.65
CA TRP A 89 -2.40 -10.85 13.22
C TRP A 89 -3.56 -10.24 12.42
N ASP A 90 -4.81 -10.37 12.89
CA ASP A 90 -5.97 -9.73 12.24
C ASP A 90 -6.00 -8.21 12.54
N ASP A 91 -5.34 -7.76 13.61
CA ASP A 91 -5.14 -6.35 13.96
C ASP A 91 -3.90 -5.73 13.28
N MET A 92 -3.15 -6.50 12.49
CA MET A 92 -1.96 -6.01 11.78
C MET A 92 -2.37 -5.18 10.55
N ASP A 93 -2.55 -3.89 10.77
CA ASP A 93 -3.13 -2.94 9.82
C ASP A 93 -2.07 -2.06 9.13
N PHE A 94 -0.94 -2.63 8.71
CA PHE A 94 -0.03 -1.93 7.79
C PHE A 94 -0.72 -1.79 6.42
N PRO A 95 -0.82 -0.56 5.85
CA PRO A 95 -0.10 0.68 6.21
C PRO A 95 -0.88 1.69 7.07
N ARG A 96 -2.17 1.46 7.36
CA ARG A 96 -3.11 2.47 7.87
C ARG A 96 -2.70 3.10 9.19
N PHE A 97 -2.16 2.31 10.12
CA PHE A 97 -1.74 2.82 11.43
C PHE A 97 -0.27 3.26 11.51
N GLU A 98 0.48 3.16 10.42
CA GLU A 98 1.92 3.42 10.42
C GLU A 98 2.35 4.43 9.33
N PRO A 99 1.68 5.59 9.21
CA PRO A 99 2.02 6.61 8.21
C PRO A 99 3.46 7.12 8.37
N GLU A 100 3.97 7.17 9.61
CA GLU A 100 5.34 7.61 9.87
C GLU A 100 6.38 6.66 9.28
N ARG A 101 6.13 5.34 9.31
CA ARG A 101 7.04 4.38 8.67
C ARG A 101 7.01 4.51 7.15
N VAL A 102 5.84 4.80 6.56
CA VAL A 102 5.74 5.08 5.13
C VAL A 102 6.47 6.39 4.77
N ALA A 103 6.42 7.39 5.65
CA ALA A 103 7.11 8.68 5.46
C ALA A 103 8.64 8.56 5.47
N GLU A 104 9.21 7.50 6.05
CA GLU A 104 10.66 7.22 5.97
C GLU A 104 11.13 6.97 4.52
N ASP A 105 10.23 6.53 3.64
CA ASP A 105 10.50 6.42 2.20
C ASP A 105 10.40 7.79 1.51
N THR A 106 11.49 8.55 1.61
CA THR A 106 11.60 9.88 0.98
C THR A 106 11.29 9.89 -0.52
N ALA A 107 11.63 8.82 -1.25
CA ALA A 107 11.35 8.74 -2.68
C ALA A 107 9.84 8.63 -2.95
N LEU A 108 9.13 7.87 -2.11
CA LEU A 108 7.67 7.79 -2.17
C LEU A 108 7.04 9.15 -1.86
N VAL A 109 7.50 9.82 -0.81
CA VAL A 109 6.99 11.14 -0.39
C VAL A 109 7.13 12.15 -1.54
N GLU A 110 8.26 12.18 -2.24
CA GLU A 110 8.43 13.05 -3.41
C GLU A 110 7.47 12.68 -4.55
N MET A 111 7.30 11.39 -4.86
CA MET A 111 6.31 10.96 -5.87
C MET A 111 4.88 11.39 -5.52
N MET A 112 4.52 11.36 -4.24
CA MET A 112 3.22 11.82 -3.75
C MET A 112 3.07 13.34 -3.89
N ARG A 113 4.11 14.11 -3.55
CA ARG A 113 4.13 15.57 -3.74
C ARG A 113 4.02 15.99 -5.19
N GLU A 114 4.61 15.21 -6.10
CA GLU A 114 4.51 15.39 -7.54
C GLU A 114 3.14 15.00 -8.12
N GLY A 115 2.21 14.48 -7.32
CA GLY A 115 0.88 14.07 -7.77
C GLY A 115 0.90 12.83 -8.67
N ARG A 116 1.97 12.02 -8.62
CA ARG A 116 2.12 10.86 -9.53
C ARG A 116 1.05 9.80 -9.35
N PHE A 117 0.36 9.79 -8.20
CA PHE A 117 -0.71 8.85 -7.90
C PHE A 117 -2.13 9.45 -8.00
N ASP A 118 -2.31 10.69 -8.47
CA ASP A 118 -3.57 11.43 -8.41
C ASP A 118 -4.78 10.75 -9.07
N GLY A 119 -4.53 9.90 -10.08
CA GLY A 119 -5.54 9.11 -10.78
C GLY A 119 -5.77 7.71 -10.21
N LEU A 120 -5.08 7.36 -9.13
CA LEU A 120 -5.09 6.03 -8.52
C LEU A 120 -5.57 6.05 -7.06
N VAL A 121 -5.20 7.09 -6.29
CA VAL A 121 -5.49 7.16 -4.85
C VAL A 121 -6.93 7.57 -4.55
N THR A 122 -7.43 7.06 -3.42
CA THR A 122 -8.75 7.44 -2.91
C THR A 122 -8.69 8.82 -2.27
N ARG A 123 -9.78 9.59 -2.41
CA ARG A 123 -9.87 11.00 -1.99
C ARG A 123 -10.87 11.25 -0.88
N ASP A 124 -11.28 10.21 -0.17
CA ASP A 124 -12.10 10.34 1.03
C ASP A 124 -11.31 11.03 2.17
N ALA A 125 -12.03 11.47 3.20
CA ALA A 125 -11.44 12.28 4.27
C ALA A 125 -10.41 11.52 5.11
N GLU A 126 -10.50 10.20 5.21
CA GLU A 126 -9.58 9.35 5.97
C GLU A 126 -8.28 9.16 5.20
N SER A 127 -8.36 8.74 3.93
CA SER A 127 -7.21 8.65 3.02
C SER A 127 -6.45 9.98 2.94
N GLN A 128 -7.17 11.10 2.85
CA GLN A 128 -6.56 12.44 2.80
C GLN A 128 -5.93 12.87 4.13
N ARG A 129 -6.45 12.39 5.27
CA ARG A 129 -5.81 12.62 6.57
C ARG A 129 -4.53 11.80 6.67
N TRP A 130 -4.57 10.54 6.29
CA TRP A 130 -3.41 9.65 6.27
C TRP A 130 -2.32 10.20 5.34
N MET A 131 -2.66 10.61 4.12
CA MET A 131 -1.68 11.19 3.18
C MET A 131 -1.03 12.46 3.73
N ARG A 132 -1.76 13.31 4.43
CA ARG A 132 -1.18 14.49 5.09
C ARG A 132 -0.16 14.11 6.17
N GLN A 133 -0.43 13.07 6.95
CA GLN A 133 0.53 12.55 7.94
C GLN A 133 1.82 12.07 7.26
N VAL A 134 1.70 11.30 6.17
CA VAL A 134 2.87 10.85 5.39
C VAL A 134 3.66 12.03 4.81
N LEU A 135 2.97 13.07 4.34
CA LEU A 135 3.59 14.25 3.74
C LEU A 135 4.16 15.26 4.75
N GLY A 136 3.80 15.12 6.03
CA GLY A 136 4.12 16.07 7.10
C GLY A 136 3.37 17.40 7.01
N LEU A 137 2.09 17.37 6.61
CA LEU A 137 1.22 18.53 6.35
C LEU A 137 0.06 18.69 7.36
#